data_AF-A0A849Q7L1-F1
#
_entry.id   AF-A0A849Q7L1-F1
#
_cell.length_a   1.000
_cell.length_b   1.000
_cell.length_c   1.000
_cell.angle_alpha   90.00
_cell.angle_beta   90.00
_cell.angle_gamma   90.00
#
_symmetry.space_group_name_H-M   'P 1'
#
loop_
_entity.id
_entity.type
_entity.pdbx_description
1 polymer ?
#
loop_
_entity_poly.entity_id
_entity_poly.type
_entity_poly.pdbx_seq_one_letter_code
_entity_poly.pdbx_strand_id
1 'polypeptide(L)'
;TTSTWVMMTLLLTLLPVGVYAYTYMTPGMRANARKNNIDRRISYAMSFIAAMASADVNVDIIFKELSRQPIYGEIQKEAQWINRDIDLMGVDTLTALSDAASRTPSDKFQDFLQGVVTTARSGGKMKPFFIMKADQYMKERRIEEKKLIETLGVLAESFVTVVVAAPLFLIVMISLMATMGSGGTDYIMFLYAIVFGMIPGSQIAFIILIQGMTEEV
;
A
#
# COMPACT_ATOMS: atom_id res chain seq x y z
N THR A 1 -49.13 4.53 19.00
CA THR A 1 -48.53 3.37 19.69
C THR A 1 -47.95 2.36 18.72
N THR A 2 -48.61 2.00 17.61
CA THR A 2 -48.06 1.04 16.63
C THR A 2 -46.77 1.51 15.94
N SER A 3 -46.63 2.80 15.61
CA SER A 3 -45.41 3.30 14.93
C SER A 3 -44.17 3.30 15.83
N THR A 4 -44.32 3.50 17.14
CA THR A 4 -43.21 3.47 18.10
C THR A 4 -42.68 2.05 18.30
N TRP A 5 -43.57 1.04 18.27
CA TRP A 5 -43.18 -0.37 18.33
C TRP A 5 -42.42 -0.82 17.06
N VAL A 6 -42.84 -0.35 15.88
CA VAL A 6 -42.15 -0.64 14.61
C VAL A 6 -40.75 -0.01 14.57
N MET A 7 -40.61 1.22 15.07
CA MET A 7 -39.32 1.89 15.15
C MET A 7 -38.37 1.19 16.13
N MET A 8 -38.89 0.71 17.25
CA MET A 8 -38.13 -0.02 18.26
C MET A 8 -37.65 -1.39 17.76
N THR A 9 -38.48 -2.13 17.00
CA THR A 9 -38.07 -3.42 16.40
C THR A 9 -37.06 -3.26 15.26
N LEU A 10 -37.19 -2.21 14.43
CA LEU A 10 -36.19 -1.87 13.41
C LEU A 10 -34.82 -1.56 14.04
N LEU A 11 -34.81 -0.78 15.11
CA LEU A 11 -33.56 -0.39 15.79
C LEU A 11 -32.91 -1.59 16.50
N LEU A 12 -33.71 -2.49 17.08
CA LEU A 12 -33.25 -3.73 17.72
C LEU A 12 -32.66 -4.74 16.72
N THR A 13 -33.04 -4.68 15.45
CA THR A 13 -32.57 -5.60 14.40
C THR A 13 -31.44 -5.02 13.56
N LEU A 14 -31.46 -3.71 13.25
CA LEU A 14 -30.40 -3.05 12.50
C LEU A 14 -29.07 -2.96 13.26
N LEU A 15 -29.09 -2.71 14.57
CA LEU A 15 -27.87 -2.58 15.36
C LEU A 15 -27.06 -3.90 15.41
N PRO A 16 -27.64 -5.07 15.74
CA PRO A 16 -26.91 -6.34 15.71
C PRO A 16 -26.40 -6.70 14.32
N VAL A 17 -27.18 -6.44 13.26
CA VAL A 17 -26.77 -6.70 11.88
C VAL A 17 -25.59 -5.81 11.48
N GLY A 18 -25.61 -4.52 11.87
CA GLY A 18 -24.50 -3.59 11.64
C GLY A 18 -23.22 -4.01 12.38
N VAL A 19 -23.33 -4.42 13.65
CA VAL A 19 -22.19 -4.92 14.44
C VAL A 19 -21.66 -6.24 13.88
N TYR A 20 -22.55 -7.14 13.45
CA TYR A 20 -22.16 -8.40 12.82
C TYR A 20 -21.42 -8.16 11.49
N ALA A 21 -21.94 -7.28 10.63
CA ALA A 21 -21.28 -6.90 9.38
C ALA A 21 -19.90 -6.26 9.64
N TYR A 22 -19.81 -5.34 10.61
CA TYR A 22 -18.56 -4.69 10.97
C TYR A 22 -17.52 -5.71 11.48
N THR A 23 -17.90 -6.57 12.42
CA THR A 23 -17.00 -7.59 12.97
C THR A 23 -16.58 -8.61 11.93
N TYR A 24 -17.45 -8.98 10.98
CA TYR A 24 -17.13 -9.87 9.87
C TYR A 24 -16.13 -9.26 8.87
N MET A 25 -16.20 -7.95 8.60
CA MET A 25 -15.28 -7.27 7.67
C MET A 25 -13.92 -6.94 8.30
N THR A 26 -13.86 -6.68 9.61
CA THR A 26 -12.62 -6.32 10.30
C THR A 26 -11.45 -7.32 10.15
N PRO A 27 -11.61 -8.66 10.20
CA PRO A 27 -10.49 -9.58 10.01
C PRO A 27 -9.91 -9.50 8.60
N GLY A 28 -10.76 -9.37 7.57
CA GLY A 28 -10.31 -9.21 6.18
C GLY A 28 -9.52 -7.93 5.98
N MET A 29 -9.99 -6.81 6.53
CA MET A 29 -9.27 -5.53 6.48
C MET A 29 -7.93 -5.60 7.20
N ARG A 30 -7.87 -6.21 8.38
CA ARG A 30 -6.62 -6.38 9.15
C ARG A 30 -5.64 -7.30 8.42
N ALA A 31 -6.12 -8.41 7.85
CA ALA A 31 -5.28 -9.31 7.06
C ALA A 31 -4.71 -8.59 5.83
N ASN A 32 -5.52 -7.79 5.13
CA ASN A 32 -5.07 -7.03 3.97
C ASN A 32 -4.07 -5.93 4.34
N ALA A 33 -4.30 -5.23 5.46
CA ALA A 33 -3.34 -4.25 5.97
C ALA A 33 -1.99 -4.89 6.33
N ARG A 34 -2.01 -6.07 6.95
CA ARG A 34 -0.79 -6.84 7.25
C ARG A 34 -0.09 -7.33 5.97
N LYS A 35 -0.85 -7.88 5.02
CA LYS A 35 -0.35 -8.28 3.69
C LYS A 35 0.39 -7.14 3.01
N ASN A 36 -0.26 -5.98 2.88
CA ASN A 36 0.33 -4.80 2.25
C ASN A 36 1.60 -4.33 2.98
N ASN A 37 1.61 -4.35 4.32
CA ASN A 37 2.80 -3.99 5.09
C ASN A 37 3.99 -4.94 4.83
N ILE A 38 3.73 -6.25 4.74
CA ILE A 38 4.73 -7.26 4.42
C ILE A 38 5.24 -7.06 3.00
N ASP A 39 4.34 -6.98 2.01
CA ASP A 39 4.71 -6.89 0.60
C ASP A 39 5.54 -5.64 0.28
N ARG A 40 5.22 -4.48 0.89
CA ARG A 40 6.00 -3.25 0.71
C ARG A 40 7.41 -3.31 1.30
N ARG A 41 7.61 -4.09 2.38
CA ARG A 41 8.89 -4.16 3.12
C ARG A 41 9.73 -5.39 2.74
N ILE A 42 9.16 -6.32 1.98
CA ILE A 42 9.79 -7.62 1.70
C ILE A 42 11.16 -7.46 1.04
N SER A 43 11.33 -6.57 0.05
CA SER A 43 12.60 -6.41 -0.66
C SER A 43 13.74 -5.99 0.27
N TYR A 44 13.45 -5.16 1.29
CA TYR A 44 14.45 -4.75 2.28
C TYR A 44 14.79 -5.86 3.27
N ALA A 45 13.78 -6.59 3.76
CA ALA A 45 14.00 -7.74 4.64
C ALA A 45 14.80 -8.84 3.91
N MET A 46 14.53 -9.08 2.63
CA MET A 46 15.25 -10.06 1.83
C MET A 46 16.68 -9.65 1.54
N SER A 47 16.94 -8.35 1.35
CA SER A 47 18.32 -7.82 1.26
C SER A 47 19.10 -8.08 2.56
N PHE A 48 18.47 -7.94 3.72
CA PHE A 48 19.07 -8.29 5.01
C PHE A 48 19.35 -9.78 5.14
N ILE A 49 18.37 -10.63 4.80
CA ILE A 49 18.52 -12.09 4.81
C ILE A 49 19.66 -12.52 3.88
N ALA A 50 19.74 -11.95 2.67
CA ALA A 50 20.80 -12.25 1.71
C ALA A 50 22.18 -11.80 2.20
N ALA A 51 22.27 -10.66 2.90
CA ALA A 51 23.52 -10.20 3.51
C ALA A 51 24.00 -11.15 4.62
N MET A 52 23.09 -11.57 5.51
CA MET A 52 23.39 -12.54 6.57
C MET A 52 23.78 -13.91 6.01
N ALA A 53 23.03 -14.40 5.01
CA ALA A 53 23.36 -15.65 4.33
C ALA A 53 24.68 -15.58 3.57
N SER A 54 25.07 -14.39 3.09
CA SER A 54 26.37 -14.19 2.45
C SER A 54 27.52 -14.34 3.43
N ALA A 55 27.30 -14.02 4.70
CA ALA A 55 28.20 -14.26 5.83
C ALA A 55 28.10 -15.69 6.41
N ASP A 56 27.44 -16.61 5.69
CA ASP A 56 27.30 -18.02 6.07
C ASP A 56 26.55 -18.23 7.40
N VAL A 57 25.67 -17.28 7.75
CA VAL A 57 24.83 -17.39 8.95
C VAL A 57 23.71 -18.40 8.70
N ASN A 58 23.48 -19.28 9.69
CA ASN A 58 22.41 -20.28 9.62
C ASN A 58 21.01 -19.65 9.66
N VAL A 59 20.03 -20.35 9.07
CA VAL A 59 18.66 -19.86 8.86
C VAL A 59 17.96 -19.50 10.17
N ASP A 60 18.12 -20.31 11.21
CA ASP A 60 17.59 -20.06 12.56
C ASP A 60 18.07 -18.72 13.11
N ILE A 61 19.38 -18.44 13.01
CA ILE A 61 19.98 -17.18 13.47
C ILE A 61 19.51 -16.00 12.61
N ILE A 62 19.35 -16.19 11.30
CA ILE A 62 18.84 -15.13 10.40
C ILE A 62 17.44 -14.68 10.85
N PHE A 63 16.51 -15.62 11.10
CA PHE A 63 15.17 -15.28 11.55
C PHE A 63 15.15 -14.72 12.97
N LYS A 64 16.05 -15.17 13.84
CA LYS A 64 16.28 -14.59 15.17
C LYS A 64 16.70 -13.12 15.08
N GLU A 65 17.66 -12.79 14.24
CA GLU A 65 18.10 -11.41 14.06
C GLU A 65 17.03 -10.55 13.35
N LEU A 66 16.31 -11.11 12.38
CA LEU A 66 15.19 -10.43 11.73
C LEU A 66 14.08 -10.06 12.75
N SER A 67 13.85 -10.91 13.76
CA SER A 67 12.87 -10.67 14.83
C SER A 67 13.20 -9.47 15.74
N ARG A 68 14.48 -9.05 15.76
CA ARG A 68 14.99 -7.94 16.59
C ARG A 68 14.95 -6.59 15.88
N GLN A 69 14.70 -6.57 14.57
CA GLN A 69 14.81 -5.37 13.74
C GLN A 69 13.43 -4.74 13.46
N PRO A 70 12.98 -3.74 14.25
CA PRO A 70 11.63 -3.19 14.13
C PRO A 70 11.37 -2.48 12.79
N ILE A 71 12.42 -2.14 12.04
CA ILE A 71 12.34 -1.47 10.74
C ILE A 71 11.53 -2.26 9.70
N TYR A 72 11.44 -3.60 9.85
CA TYR A 72 10.72 -4.47 8.90
C TYR A 72 9.23 -4.64 9.20
N GLY A 73 8.69 -3.98 10.24
CA GLY A 73 7.24 -3.92 10.49
C GLY A 73 6.62 -5.31 10.73
N GLU A 74 5.60 -5.67 9.96
CA GLU A 74 4.91 -6.96 10.12
C GLU A 74 5.81 -8.18 9.82
N ILE A 75 6.85 -8.04 8.99
CA ILE A 75 7.83 -9.12 8.76
C ILE A 75 8.61 -9.43 10.05
N GLN A 76 8.96 -8.39 10.81
CA GLN A 76 9.64 -8.57 12.08
C GLN A 76 8.73 -9.32 13.08
N LYS A 77 7.43 -9.02 13.10
CA LYS A 77 6.47 -9.79 13.89
C LYS A 77 6.44 -11.24 13.44
N GLU A 78 6.25 -11.53 12.15
CA GLU A 78 6.28 -12.91 11.63
C GLU A 78 7.58 -13.65 12.02
N ALA A 79 8.73 -12.97 11.93
CA ALA A 79 10.01 -13.50 12.38
C ALA A 79 10.07 -13.75 13.90
N GLN A 80 9.41 -12.94 14.74
CA GLN A 80 9.25 -13.21 16.17
C GLN A 80 8.44 -14.47 16.43
N TRP A 81 7.35 -14.69 15.69
CA TRP A 81 6.55 -15.92 15.80
C TRP A 81 7.39 -17.14 15.42
N ILE A 82 8.12 -17.08 14.29
CA ILE A 82 9.04 -18.14 13.87
C ILE A 82 10.12 -18.39 14.92
N ASN A 83 10.80 -17.34 15.39
CA ASN A 83 11.87 -17.48 16.38
C ASN A 83 11.35 -18.04 17.70
N ARG A 84 10.14 -17.66 18.12
CA ARG A 84 9.50 -18.20 19.33
C ARG A 84 9.23 -19.70 19.19
N ASP A 85 8.73 -20.13 18.04
CA ASP A 85 8.43 -21.54 17.80
C ASP A 85 9.73 -22.39 17.76
N ILE A 86 10.84 -21.82 17.27
CA ILE A 86 12.17 -22.47 17.29
C ILE A 86 12.81 -22.44 18.69
N ASP A 87 13.04 -21.26 19.28
CA ASP A 87 13.81 -21.09 20.52
C ASP A 87 13.04 -21.56 21.77
N LEU A 88 11.73 -21.30 21.85
CA LEU A 88 10.95 -21.60 23.06
C LEU A 88 10.22 -22.94 22.97
N MET A 89 9.68 -23.28 21.80
CA MET A 89 8.91 -24.53 21.62
C MET A 89 9.76 -25.70 21.12
N GLY A 90 11.02 -25.44 20.71
CA GLY A 90 11.93 -26.49 20.22
C GLY A 90 11.49 -27.11 18.90
N VAL A 91 10.68 -26.40 18.11
CA VAL A 91 10.24 -26.87 16.79
C VAL A 91 11.40 -26.76 15.81
N ASP A 92 11.56 -27.79 14.97
CA ASP A 92 12.56 -27.79 13.90
C ASP A 92 12.38 -26.56 12.98
N THR A 93 13.49 -25.93 12.61
CA THR A 93 13.52 -24.69 11.81
C THR A 93 12.71 -24.82 10.51
N LEU A 94 12.81 -25.95 9.79
CA LEU A 94 12.08 -26.14 8.54
C LEU A 94 10.58 -26.34 8.77
N THR A 95 10.23 -26.99 9.88
CA THR A 95 8.82 -27.17 10.29
C THR A 95 8.21 -25.82 10.69
N ALA A 96 8.90 -25.03 11.50
CA ALA A 96 8.44 -23.68 11.89
C ALA A 96 8.25 -22.74 10.68
N LEU A 97 9.16 -22.80 9.71
CA LEU A 97 9.04 -22.03 8.45
C LEU A 97 7.88 -22.51 7.58
N SER A 98 7.63 -23.82 7.53
CA SER A 98 6.49 -24.40 6.81
C SER A 98 5.16 -23.95 7.43
N ASP A 99 5.06 -23.98 8.76
CA ASP A 99 3.86 -23.53 9.47
C ASP A 99 3.64 -22.02 9.29
N ALA A 100 4.71 -21.23 9.35
CA ALA A 100 4.64 -19.80 9.06
C ALA A 100 4.20 -19.50 7.63
N ALA A 101 4.66 -20.29 6.64
CA ALA A 101 4.23 -20.16 5.25
C ALA A 101 2.72 -20.38 5.09
N SER A 102 2.12 -21.28 5.87
CA SER A 102 0.67 -21.55 5.83
C SER A 102 -0.20 -20.47 6.50
N ARG A 103 0.40 -19.64 7.35
CA ARG A 103 -0.31 -18.66 8.21
C ARG A 103 -0.17 -17.21 7.74
N THR A 104 0.90 -16.89 7.00
CA THR A 104 1.13 -15.53 6.52
C THR A 104 0.04 -15.08 5.53
N PRO A 105 -0.46 -13.83 5.62
CA PRO A 105 -1.45 -13.31 4.68
C PRO A 105 -0.85 -12.84 3.34
N SER A 106 0.48 -12.77 3.21
CA SER A 106 1.14 -12.31 1.98
C SER A 106 1.66 -13.46 1.13
N ASP A 107 1.22 -13.51 -0.12
CA ASP A 107 1.63 -14.54 -1.10
C ASP A 107 3.14 -14.49 -1.36
N LYS A 108 3.74 -13.28 -1.45
CA LYS A 108 5.19 -13.14 -1.69
C LYS A 108 6.02 -13.75 -0.55
N PHE A 109 5.66 -13.46 0.69
CA PHE A 109 6.36 -14.02 1.86
C PHE A 109 6.09 -15.52 2.02
N GLN A 110 4.88 -15.99 1.72
CA GLN A 110 4.57 -17.42 1.68
C GLN A 110 5.47 -18.16 0.68
N ASP A 111 5.56 -17.67 -0.55
CA ASP A 111 6.40 -18.25 -1.61
C ASP A 111 7.88 -18.28 -1.21
N PHE A 112 8.34 -17.21 -0.53
CA PHE A 112 9.69 -17.16 0.01
C PHE A 112 9.93 -18.26 1.05
N LEU A 113 9.10 -18.33 2.10
CA LEU A 113 9.24 -19.31 3.18
C LEU A 113 9.15 -20.75 2.65
N GLN A 114 8.19 -21.02 1.77
CA GLN A 114 8.05 -22.32 1.12
C GLN A 114 9.26 -22.67 0.25
N GLY A 115 9.83 -21.67 -0.43
CA GLY A 115 11.07 -21.81 -1.19
C GLY A 115 12.26 -22.18 -0.31
N VAL A 116 12.36 -21.61 0.91
CA VAL A 116 13.39 -22.00 1.90
C VAL A 116 13.23 -23.47 2.27
N VAL A 117 12.02 -23.89 2.66
CA VAL A 117 11.75 -25.28 3.07
C VAL A 117 12.07 -26.26 1.94
N THR A 118 11.66 -25.94 0.71
CA THR A 118 11.91 -26.77 -0.48
C THR A 118 13.40 -26.86 -0.81
N THR A 119 14.12 -25.74 -0.73
CA THR A 119 15.58 -25.68 -0.97
C THR A 119 16.33 -26.49 0.08
N ALA A 120 15.92 -26.42 1.35
CA ALA A 120 16.52 -27.23 2.42
C ALA A 120 16.32 -28.72 2.17
N ARG A 121 15.07 -29.14 1.91
CA ARG A 121 14.71 -30.56 1.75
C ARG A 121 15.35 -31.21 0.52
N SER A 122 15.59 -30.43 -0.52
CA SER A 122 16.27 -30.89 -1.75
C SER A 122 17.80 -30.89 -1.65
N GLY A 123 18.39 -30.47 -0.52
CA GLY A 123 19.83 -30.33 -0.35
C GLY A 123 20.45 -29.18 -1.15
N GLY A 124 19.63 -28.21 -1.56
CA GLY A 124 20.05 -27.02 -2.30
C GLY A 124 20.87 -26.05 -1.44
N LYS A 125 21.64 -25.18 -2.10
CA LYS A 125 22.44 -24.15 -1.42
C LYS A 125 21.55 -22.97 -1.04
N MET A 126 21.46 -22.67 0.26
CA MET A 126 20.65 -21.56 0.79
C MET A 126 21.11 -20.18 0.35
N LYS A 127 22.42 -19.94 0.39
CA LYS A 127 23.00 -18.62 0.06
C LYS A 127 22.62 -18.14 -1.36
N PRO A 128 22.80 -18.94 -2.43
CA PRO A 128 22.34 -18.56 -3.76
C PRO A 128 20.82 -18.31 -3.84
N PHE A 129 20.02 -19.11 -3.14
CA PHE A 129 18.56 -18.92 -3.11
C PHE A 129 18.16 -17.57 -2.50
N PHE A 130 18.75 -17.22 -1.35
CA PHE A 130 18.46 -15.96 -0.67
C PHE A 130 18.89 -14.73 -1.48
N ILE A 131 20.08 -14.78 -2.10
CA ILE A 131 20.57 -13.69 -2.97
C ILE A 131 19.66 -13.54 -4.19
N MET A 132 19.30 -14.64 -4.86
CA MET A 132 18.40 -14.63 -6.00
C MET A 132 17.03 -14.02 -5.63
N LYS A 133 16.45 -14.41 -4.49
CA LYS A 133 15.17 -13.85 -4.04
C LYS A 133 15.25 -12.38 -3.65
N ALA A 134 16.35 -11.95 -3.02
CA ALA A 134 16.58 -10.54 -2.74
C ALA A 134 16.66 -9.71 -4.03
N ASP A 135 17.44 -10.16 -5.02
CA ASP A 135 17.53 -9.49 -6.33
C ASP A 135 16.19 -9.46 -7.06
N GLN A 136 15.43 -10.56 -7.01
CA GLN A 136 14.09 -10.63 -7.60
C GLN A 136 13.17 -9.54 -7.01
N TYR A 137 13.01 -9.50 -5.68
CA TYR A 137 12.11 -8.54 -5.04
C TYR A 137 12.61 -7.10 -5.11
N MET A 138 13.93 -6.88 -5.15
CA MET A 138 14.49 -5.54 -5.40
C MET A 138 14.22 -5.08 -6.83
N LYS A 139 14.28 -5.98 -7.82
CA LYS A 139 13.94 -5.67 -9.20
C LYS A 139 12.45 -5.38 -9.36
N GLU A 140 11.58 -6.20 -8.79
CA GLU A 140 10.12 -5.98 -8.79
C GLU A 140 9.78 -4.59 -8.23
N ARG A 141 10.36 -4.26 -7.08
CA ARG A 141 10.17 -2.96 -6.46
C ARG A 141 10.64 -1.79 -7.33
N ARG A 142 11.82 -1.88 -7.94
CA ARG A 142 12.31 -0.83 -8.86
C ARG A 142 11.35 -0.61 -10.03
N ILE A 143 10.70 -1.68 -10.50
CA ILE A 143 9.68 -1.59 -11.56
C ILE A 143 8.43 -0.88 -11.03
N GLU A 144 7.97 -1.21 -9.82
CA GLU A 144 6.83 -0.53 -9.17
C GLU A 144 7.11 0.96 -8.95
N GLU A 145 8.28 1.31 -8.43
CA GLU A 145 8.72 2.71 -8.25
C GLU A 145 8.80 3.46 -9.59
N LYS A 146 9.30 2.81 -10.64
CA LYS A 146 9.35 3.41 -11.99
C LYS A 146 7.96 3.68 -12.55
N LYS A 147 7.02 2.73 -12.39
CA LYS A 147 5.61 2.91 -12.80
C LYS A 147 4.94 4.05 -12.04
N LEU A 148 5.24 4.21 -10.75
CA LEU A 148 4.74 5.33 -9.96
C LEU A 148 5.23 6.66 -10.53
N ILE A 149 6.53 6.80 -10.81
CA ILE A 149 7.11 8.01 -11.40
C ILE A 149 6.52 8.30 -12.79
N GLU A 150 6.35 7.28 -13.62
CA GLU A 150 5.70 7.42 -14.94
C GLU A 150 4.26 7.94 -14.80
N THR A 151 3.51 7.41 -13.83
CA THR A 151 2.13 7.85 -13.56
C THR A 151 2.08 9.29 -13.05
N LEU A 152 2.98 9.66 -12.13
CA LEU A 152 3.13 11.04 -11.68
C LEU A 152 3.51 11.99 -12.82
N GLY A 153 4.32 11.53 -13.78
CA GLY A 153 4.66 12.29 -14.98
C GLY A 153 3.45 12.60 -15.87
N VAL A 154 2.61 11.59 -16.14
CA VAL A 154 1.36 11.77 -16.90
C VAL A 154 0.40 12.73 -16.19
N LEU A 155 0.31 12.64 -14.86
CA LEU A 155 -0.50 13.56 -14.07
C LEU A 155 0.04 15.00 -14.10
N ALA A 156 1.36 15.18 -14.05
CA ALA A 156 1.98 16.49 -14.18
C ALA A 156 1.74 17.12 -15.55
N GLU A 157 1.79 16.33 -16.63
CA GLU A 157 1.44 16.79 -17.98
C GLU A 157 -0.04 17.18 -18.08
N SER A 158 -0.93 16.35 -17.53
CA SER A 158 -2.36 16.64 -17.46
C SER A 158 -2.65 17.90 -16.65
N PHE A 159 -1.92 18.13 -15.57
CA PHE A 159 -2.04 19.35 -14.76
C PHE A 159 -1.68 20.61 -15.56
N VAL A 160 -0.55 20.63 -16.26
CA VAL A 160 -0.15 21.80 -17.06
C VAL A 160 -1.16 22.09 -18.17
N THR A 161 -1.71 21.05 -18.81
CA THR A 161 -2.66 21.22 -19.92
C THR A 161 -4.07 21.58 -19.46
N VAL A 162 -4.64 20.84 -18.52
CA VAL A 162 -6.05 21.01 -18.09
C VAL A 162 -6.19 22.07 -17.01
N VAL A 163 -5.29 22.11 -16.03
CA VAL A 163 -5.42 22.98 -14.86
C VAL A 163 -4.80 24.36 -15.09
N VAL A 164 -3.74 24.45 -15.90
CA VAL A 164 -3.07 25.74 -16.16
C VAL A 164 -3.45 26.33 -17.52
N ALA A 165 -3.25 25.58 -18.61
CA ALA A 165 -3.43 26.15 -19.96
C ALA A 165 -4.90 26.41 -20.31
N ALA A 166 -5.83 25.53 -19.96
CA ALA A 166 -7.25 25.73 -20.28
C ALA A 166 -7.88 26.95 -19.58
N PRO A 167 -7.68 27.18 -18.26
CA PRO A 167 -8.16 28.41 -17.62
C PRO A 167 -7.48 29.66 -18.16
N LEU A 168 -6.18 29.60 -18.46
CA LEU A 168 -5.47 30.73 -19.07
C LEU A 168 -6.08 31.11 -20.42
N PHE A 169 -6.37 30.12 -21.26
CA PHE A 169 -7.03 30.34 -22.56
C PHE A 169 -8.40 31.00 -22.39
N LEU A 170 -9.22 30.52 -21.46
CA LEU A 170 -10.52 31.11 -21.14
C LEU A 170 -10.39 32.56 -20.64
N ILE A 171 -9.42 32.82 -19.75
CA ILE A 171 -9.15 34.17 -19.22
C ILE A 171 -8.80 35.13 -20.36
N VAL A 172 -7.92 34.73 -21.28
CA VAL A 172 -7.53 35.56 -22.43
C VAL A 172 -8.73 35.83 -23.34
N MET A 173 -9.49 34.79 -23.70
CA MET A 173 -10.65 34.91 -24.59
C MET A 173 -11.71 35.84 -23.99
N ILE A 174 -12.08 35.63 -22.72
CA ILE A 174 -13.09 36.45 -22.03
C ILE A 174 -12.60 37.88 -21.85
N SER A 175 -11.31 38.08 -21.55
CA SER A 175 -10.73 39.43 -21.43
C SER A 175 -10.84 40.21 -22.74
N LEU A 176 -10.58 39.57 -23.88
CA LEU A 176 -10.75 40.21 -25.19
C LEU A 176 -12.22 40.59 -25.44
N MET A 177 -13.16 39.68 -25.16
CA MET A 177 -14.61 39.95 -25.30
C MET A 177 -15.08 41.08 -24.39
N ALA A 178 -14.60 41.12 -23.14
CA ALA A 178 -14.91 42.18 -22.19
C ALA A 178 -14.47 43.56 -22.71
N THR A 179 -13.33 43.65 -23.41
CA THR A 179 -12.84 44.92 -23.98
C THR A 179 -13.59 45.38 -25.24
N MET A 180 -14.26 44.47 -25.97
CA MET A 180 -15.01 44.80 -27.20
C MET A 180 -16.43 45.34 -26.94
N GLY A 181 -16.85 45.44 -25.69
CA GLY A 181 -17.97 46.31 -25.26
C GLY A 181 -19.38 45.68 -25.25
N SER A 182 -19.56 44.40 -25.56
CA SER A 182 -20.88 43.75 -25.62
C SER A 182 -21.23 42.93 -24.36
N GLY A 183 -21.29 43.57 -23.18
CA GLY A 183 -21.76 42.92 -21.93
C GLY A 183 -20.80 42.93 -20.72
N GLY A 184 -20.02 44.01 -20.54
CA GLY A 184 -18.86 44.08 -19.64
C GLY A 184 -19.04 43.55 -18.21
N THR A 185 -20.20 43.73 -17.56
CA THR A 185 -20.41 43.30 -16.16
C THR A 185 -20.48 41.77 -16.02
N ASP A 186 -21.11 41.07 -16.97
CA ASP A 186 -21.27 39.62 -16.92
C ASP A 186 -19.93 38.90 -17.15
N TYR A 187 -19.12 39.39 -18.09
CA TYR A 187 -17.78 38.82 -18.36
C TYR A 187 -16.80 39.00 -17.19
N ILE A 188 -16.86 40.13 -16.48
CA ILE A 188 -16.05 40.36 -15.27
C ILE A 188 -16.46 39.37 -14.17
N MET A 189 -17.77 39.11 -14.01
CA MET A 189 -18.25 38.12 -13.05
C MET A 189 -17.78 36.69 -13.41
N PHE A 190 -17.81 36.31 -14.69
CA PHE A 190 -17.26 35.02 -15.15
C PHE A 190 -15.75 34.90 -14.91
N LEU A 191 -14.98 35.97 -15.13
CA LEU A 191 -13.54 35.99 -14.82
C LEU A 191 -13.29 35.76 -13.33
N TYR A 192 -14.05 36.43 -12.45
CA TYR A 192 -13.94 36.20 -11.00
C TYR A 192 -14.30 34.76 -10.62
N ALA A 193 -15.32 34.15 -11.24
CA ALA A 193 -15.68 32.75 -10.99
C ALA A 193 -14.56 31.78 -11.40
N ILE A 194 -13.85 32.04 -12.50
CA ILE A 194 -12.72 31.22 -12.93
C ILE A 194 -11.53 31.38 -11.97
N VAL A 195 -11.14 32.62 -11.67
CA VAL A 195 -9.95 32.92 -10.87
C VAL A 195 -10.13 32.47 -9.41
N PHE A 196 -11.27 32.78 -8.80
CA PHE A 196 -11.54 32.45 -7.39
C PHE A 196 -12.24 31.11 -7.17
N GLY A 197 -12.80 30.51 -8.21
CA GLY A 197 -13.49 29.21 -8.14
C GLY A 197 -12.73 28.10 -8.85
N MET A 198 -12.65 28.18 -10.18
CA MET A 198 -12.12 27.09 -11.02
C MET A 198 -10.65 26.79 -10.75
N ILE A 199 -9.79 27.82 -10.66
CA ILE A 199 -8.36 27.63 -10.39
C ILE A 199 -8.12 26.99 -9.01
N PRO A 200 -8.55 27.58 -7.88
CA PRO A 200 -8.32 26.97 -6.57
C PRO A 200 -9.03 25.61 -6.44
N GLY A 201 -10.22 25.43 -7.01
CA GLY A 201 -10.94 24.16 -7.01
C GLY A 201 -10.16 23.05 -7.72
N SER A 202 -9.60 23.35 -8.90
CA SER A 202 -8.78 22.38 -9.64
C SER A 202 -7.45 22.06 -8.95
N GLN A 203 -6.82 23.04 -8.27
CA GLN A 203 -5.63 22.79 -7.44
C GLN A 203 -5.94 21.83 -6.28
N ILE A 204 -7.03 22.06 -5.55
CA ILE A 204 -7.46 21.18 -4.45
C ILE A 204 -7.76 19.78 -4.96
N ALA A 205 -8.50 19.67 -6.07
CA ALA A 205 -8.81 18.38 -6.68
C ALA A 205 -7.53 17.60 -7.06
N PHE A 206 -6.53 18.30 -7.60
CA PHE A 206 -5.26 17.69 -7.97
C PHE A 206 -4.44 17.22 -6.76
N ILE A 207 -4.42 18.00 -5.68
CA ILE A 207 -3.76 17.61 -4.42
C ILE A 207 -4.38 16.31 -3.87
N ILE A 208 -5.71 16.24 -3.83
CA ILE A 208 -6.43 15.04 -3.33
C ILE A 208 -6.10 13.82 -4.19
N LEU A 209 -6.05 13.99 -5.51
CA LEU A 209 -5.72 12.90 -6.43
C LEU A 209 -4.30 12.36 -6.18
N ILE A 210 -3.30 13.24 -6.05
CA ILE A 210 -1.91 12.83 -5.76
C ILE A 210 -1.81 12.17 -4.39
N GLN A 211 -2.48 12.72 -3.38
CA GLN A 211 -2.45 12.15 -2.04
C GLN A 211 -3.01 10.73 -2.01
N GLY A 212 -4.14 10.47 -2.68
CA GLY A 212 -4.73 9.14 -2.76
C GLY A 212 -3.79 8.11 -3.40
N MET A 213 -3.01 8.53 -4.40
CA MET A 213 -2.02 7.65 -5.05
C MET A 213 -0.75 7.45 -4.22
N THR A 214 -0.37 8.45 -3.43
CA THR A 214 0.82 8.37 -2.57
C THR A 214 0.55 7.48 -1.35
N GLU A 215 -0.68 7.48 -0.81
CA GLU A 215 -1.06 6.60 0.32
C GLU A 215 -1.13 5.10 -0.09
N GLU A 216 -1.36 4.80 -1.38
CA GLU A 216 -1.30 3.45 -1.93
C GLU A 216 0.11 2.87 -2.08
N VAL A 217 1.17 3.66 -1.85
CA VAL A 217 2.60 3.22 -1.87
C VAL A 217 3.25 3.37 -0.50
#